data_AF-A0A521U725-F1
#
_entry.id   AF-A0A521U725-F1
#
_cell.length_a   1.000
_cell.length_b   1.000
_cell.length_c   1.000
_cell.angle_alpha   90.00
_cell.angle_beta   90.00
_cell.angle_gamma   90.00
#
_symmetry.space_group_name_H-M   'P 1'
#
loop_
_entity.id
_entity.type
_entity.pdbx_description
1 polymer ?
#
loop_
_entity_poly.entity_id
_entity_poly.type
_entity_poly.pdbx_seq_one_letter_code
_entity_poly.pdbx_strand_id
1 'polypeptide(L)' 'MPSQSLPELLPLLAPLILLEMGLLVLALRDLVRRKRVRFDNKLIWGALIVLFGVVGPLAYFTLGRED' A
#
# COMPACT_ATOMS: atom_id res chain seq x y z
N MET A 1 27.42 -11.99 19.44
CA MET A 1 26.84 -11.59 18.15
C MET A 1 26.80 -10.08 18.11
N PRO A 2 27.33 -9.39 17.08
CA PRO A 2 27.22 -7.95 16.99
C PRO A 2 25.72 -7.59 16.98
N SER A 3 25.26 -6.82 17.96
CA SER A 3 23.91 -6.29 17.99
C SER A 3 23.83 -5.20 16.94
N GLN A 4 23.23 -5.51 15.80
CA GLN A 4 23.04 -4.50 14.74
C GLN A 4 22.20 -3.35 15.30
N SER A 5 22.69 -2.14 15.12
CA SER A 5 22.05 -0.92 15.59
C SER A 5 21.03 -0.43 14.56
N LEU A 6 19.94 0.21 15.00
CA LEU A 6 18.90 0.75 14.11
C LEU A 6 19.45 1.58 12.92
N PRO A 7 20.49 2.42 13.09
CA PRO A 7 21.08 3.19 11.98
C PRO A 7 21.68 2.34 10.86
N GLU A 8 22.19 1.15 11.17
CA GLU A 8 22.77 0.23 10.17
C GLU A 8 21.70 -0.45 9.31
N LEU A 9 20.48 -0.60 9.84
CA LEU A 9 19.35 -1.19 9.13
C LEU A 9 18.62 -0.17 8.23
N LEU A 10 18.73 1.14 8.53
CA LEU A 10 18.02 2.19 7.79
C LEU A 10 18.27 2.17 6.26
N PRO A 11 19.52 2.04 5.75
CA PRO A 11 19.76 1.98 4.30
C PRO A 11 19.11 0.78 3.63
N LEU A 12 18.98 -0.34 4.35
CA LEU A 12 18.34 -1.56 3.85
C LEU A 12 16.81 -1.45 3.87
N LEU A 13 16.25 -0.80 4.89
CA LEU A 13 14.80 -0.60 5.03
C LEU A 13 14.27 0.56 4.19
N ALA A 14 15.08 1.58 3.93
CA ALA A 14 14.70 2.74 3.12
C ALA A 14 14.04 2.39 1.78
N PRO A 15 14.58 1.47 0.93
CA PRO A 15 13.91 1.10 -0.31
C PRO A 15 12.57 0.38 -0.08
N LEU A 16 12.47 -0.44 0.97
CA LEU A 16 11.21 -1.12 1.30
C LEU A 16 10.13 -0.12 1.74
N ILE A 17 10.49 0.83 2.59
CA ILE A 17 9.59 1.91 3.04
C ILE A 17 9.19 2.79 1.86
N LEU A 18 10.13 3.16 0.99
CA LEU A 18 9.83 3.97 -0.19
C LEU A 18 8.88 3.25 -1.15
N LEU A 19 9.08 1.95 -1.35
CA LEU A 19 8.19 1.11 -2.15
C LEU A 19 6.79 1.04 -1.53
N GLU A 20 6.69 0.79 -0.22
CA GLU A 20 5.42 0.74 0.50
C GLU A 20 4.67 2.06 0.42
N MET A 21 5.34 3.18 0.69
CA MET A 21 4.76 4.53 0.59
C MET A 21 4.34 4.86 -0.84
N GLY A 22 5.16 4.52 -1.83
CA GLY A 22 4.82 4.69 -3.24
C GLY A 22 3.57 3.90 -3.62
N LEU A 23 3.50 2.63 -3.21
CA LEU A 23 2.37 1.75 -3.49
C LEU A 23 1.08 2.25 -2.81
N LEU A 24 1.17 2.69 -1.55
CA LEU A 24 0.07 3.28 -0.80
C LEU A 24 -0.49 4.51 -1.51
N VAL A 25 0.37 5.47 -1.86
CA VAL A 25 -0.04 6.70 -2.55
C VAL A 25 -0.65 6.39 -3.91
N LEU A 26 -0.05 5.48 -4.68
CA LEU A 26 -0.59 5.07 -5.98
C LEU A 26 -1.96 4.42 -5.85
N ALA A 27 -2.18 3.54 -4.87
CA ALA A 27 -3.45 2.87 -4.66
C ALA A 27 -4.56 3.83 -4.24
N LEU A 28 -4.28 4.73 -3.28
CA LEU A 28 -5.24 5.76 -2.87
C LEU A 28 -5.57 6.71 -4.02
N ARG A 29 -4.55 7.16 -4.77
CA ARG A 29 -4.72 8.03 -5.93
C ARG A 29 -5.58 7.38 -7.01
N ASP A 30 -5.39 6.08 -7.26
CA ASP A 30 -6.20 5.31 -8.22
C ASP A 30 -7.64 5.13 -7.74
N LEU A 31 -7.84 4.75 -6.47
CA LEU A 31 -9.14 4.56 -5.85
C LEU A 31 -10.04 5.79 -5.93
N VAL A 32 -9.48 6.98 -5.66
CA VAL A 32 -10.23 8.23 -5.75
C VAL A 32 -10.66 8.53 -7.18
N ARG A 33 -9.80 8.24 -8.18
CA ARG A 33 -10.06 8.56 -9.59
C ARG A 33 -11.02 7.60 -10.29
N ARG A 34 -11.06 6.32 -9.91
CA ARG A 34 -11.95 5.36 -10.56
C ARG A 34 -13.41 5.69 -10.29
N LYS A 35 -14.30 5.50 -11.27
CA LYS A 35 -15.74 5.75 -11.07
C LYS A 35 -16.40 4.61 -10.30
N ARG A 36 -16.02 3.37 -10.61
CA ARG A 36 -16.47 2.15 -9.94
C ARG A 36 -15.26 1.34 -9.48
N VAL A 37 -15.47 0.58 -8.42
CA VAL A 37 -14.52 -0.38 -7.87
C VAL A 37 -15.32 -1.59 -7.45
N ARG A 38 -14.65 -2.72 -7.24
CA ARG A 38 -15.34 -3.95 -6.86
C ARG A 38 -16.23 -3.75 -5.64
N PHE A 39 -17.45 -4.26 -5.73
CA PHE A 39 -18.52 -4.08 -4.73
C PHE A 39 -19.03 -2.64 -4.58
N ASP A 40 -18.67 -1.75 -5.51
CA ASP A 40 -19.01 -0.32 -5.55
C ASP A 40 -18.75 0.46 -4.24
N ASN A 41 -17.85 -0.08 -3.41
CA ASN A 41 -17.59 0.46 -2.07
C ASN A 41 -16.14 0.92 -1.92
N LYS A 42 -15.90 2.18 -2.29
CA LYS A 42 -14.58 2.80 -2.16
C LYS A 42 -14.10 2.93 -0.72
N LEU A 43 -15.02 3.02 0.25
CA LEU A 43 -14.63 3.17 1.66
C LEU A 43 -13.97 1.90 2.18
N ILE A 44 -14.52 0.72 1.84
CA ILE A 44 -13.92 -0.57 2.20
C ILE A 44 -12.52 -0.69 1.60
N TRP A 45 -12.37 -0.37 0.31
CA TRP A 45 -11.05 -0.42 -0.34
C TRP A 45 -10.06 0.57 0.26
N GLY A 46 -10.50 1.78 0.60
CA GLY A 46 -9.66 2.77 1.29
C GLY A 46 -9.18 2.27 2.65
N ALA A 47 -10.08 1.65 3.44
CA ALA A 47 -9.72 1.06 4.72
C ALA A 47 -8.72 -0.09 4.54
N LEU A 48 -8.94 -0.99 3.59
CA LEU A 48 -8.01 -2.08 3.30
C LEU A 48 -6.62 -1.57 2.92
N ILE A 49 -6.55 -0.56 2.06
CA ILE A 49 -5.29 0.05 1.60
C ILE A 49 -4.49 0.64 2.78
N VAL A 50 -5.15 1.32 3.72
CA VAL A 50 -4.47 2.04 4.81
C VAL A 50 -4.15 1.12 5.99
N LEU A 51 -5.01 0.16 6.34
CA LEU A 51 -4.86 -0.64 7.56
C LEU A 51 -3.92 -1.85 7.39
N PHE A 52 -3.75 -2.37 6.17
CA PHE A 52 -3.06 -3.65 5.94
C PHE A 52 -1.64 -3.50 5.34
N GLY A 53 -1.04 -2.31 5.42
CA GLY A 53 0.30 -2.04 4.87
C GLY A 53 0.39 -2.45 3.41
N VAL A 54 1.52 -3.00 2.96
CA VAL A 54 1.74 -3.49 1.58
C VAL A 54 0.61 -4.40 1.05
N VAL A 55 -0.02 -5.22 1.90
CA VAL A 55 -1.06 -6.17 1.46
C VAL A 55 -2.32 -5.44 0.97
N GLY A 56 -2.68 -4.32 1.60
CA GLY A 56 -3.86 -3.53 1.24
C GLY A 56 -3.86 -2.99 -0.20
N PRO A 57 -2.85 -2.19 -0.59
CA PRO A 57 -2.64 -1.74 -1.95
C PRO A 57 -2.55 -2.88 -2.96
N LEU A 58 -1.85 -3.99 -2.64
CA LEU A 58 -1.75 -5.13 -3.54
C LEU A 58 -3.11 -5.80 -3.78
N ALA A 59 -3.89 -6.03 -2.71
CA ALA A 59 -5.23 -6.56 -2.80
C ALA A 59 -6.14 -5.61 -3.62
N TYR A 60 -6.03 -4.30 -3.42
CA TYR A 60 -6.76 -3.33 -4.22
C TYR A 60 -6.41 -3.42 -5.70
N PHE A 61 -5.11 -3.42 -6.04
CA PHE A 61 -4.69 -3.46 -7.44
C PHE A 61 -5.03 -4.77 -8.15
N THR A 62 -5.09 -5.88 -7.42
CA THR A 62 -5.36 -7.21 -7.99
C THR A 62 -6.84 -7.59 -7.99
N LEU A 63 -7.59 -7.19 -6.96
CA LEU A 63 -8.97 -7.64 -6.72
C LEU A 63 -9.99 -6.50 -6.69
N GLY A 64 -9.56 -5.27 -6.36
CA GLY A 64 -10.47 -4.14 -6.13
C GLY A 64 -10.70 -3.24 -7.33
N ARG A 65 -9.78 -3.26 -8.30
CA ARG A 65 -9.98 -2.65 -9.59
C ARG A 65 -10.99 -3.46 -10.40
N GLU A 66 -12.03 -2.78 -10.85
CA GLU A 66 -12.81 -3.22 -12.00
C GLU A 66 -12.23 -2.49 -13.21
N ASP A 67 -11.77 -3.24 -14.19
CA ASP A 67 -11.35 -2.72 -15.49
C ASP A 67 -12.57 -2.26 -16.30
#